data_AF-A0A963EA02-F1
#
_entry.id   AF-A0A963EA02-F1
#
_cell.length_a   1.000
_cell.length_b   1.000
_cell.length_c   1.000
_cell.angle_alpha   90.00
_cell.angle_beta   90.00
_cell.angle_gamma   90.00
#
_symmetry.space_group_name_H-M   'P 1'
#
loop_
_entity.id
_entity.type
_entity.pdbx_description
1 polymer ?
#
loop_
_entity_poly.entity_id
_entity_poly.type
_entity_poly.pdbx_seq_one_letter_code
_entity_poly.pdbx_strand_id
1 'polypeptide(L)' 'MTIAEQLIEEGMQIGIQQGMKIGIQKGMEKAIEKGRQEAIQYAAIKMLKMKMGEQFILEVTGLSLEEIRVLKYRSVEI' A
#
# COMPACT_ATOMS: atom_id res chain seq x y z
N MET A 1 35.56 14.44 -27.18
CA MET A 1 34.40 13.54 -27.03
C MET A 1 34.18 12.84 -28.36
N THR A 2 34.22 11.52 -28.38
CA THR A 2 33.91 10.71 -29.55
C THR A 2 32.42 10.44 -29.62
N ILE A 3 31.92 10.10 -30.81
CA ILE A 3 30.51 9.69 -31.00
C ILE A 3 30.18 8.48 -30.10
N ALA A 4 31.13 7.57 -29.89
CA ALA A 4 30.95 6.43 -29.01
C ALA A 4 30.78 6.83 -27.54
N GLU A 5 31.56 7.80 -27.05
CA GLU A 5 31.43 8.35 -25.69
C GLU A 5 30.07 9.02 -25.50
N GLN A 6 29.60 9.78 -26.49
CA GLN A 6 28.29 10.43 -26.46
C GLN A 6 27.15 9.42 -26.37
N LEU A 7 27.19 8.36 -27.19
CA LEU A 7 26.16 7.31 -27.17
C LEU A 7 26.12 6.54 -25.84
N ILE A 8 27.27 6.30 -25.21
CA ILE A 8 27.34 5.66 -23.90
C ILE A 8 26.75 6.58 -22.82
N GLU A 9 27.09 7.87 -22.84
CA GLU A 9 26.57 8.84 -21.89
C GLU A 9 25.05 9.00 -22.03
N GLU A 10 24.53 9.13 -23.24
CA GLU A 10 23.09 9.17 -23.52
C GLU A 10 22.38 7.89 -23.06
N GLY A 11 22.93 6.71 -23.38
CA GLY A 11 22.36 5.44 -22.93
C GLY A 11 22.31 5.32 -21.41
N MET A 12 23.35 5.77 -20.72
CA MET A 12 23.40 5.79 -19.25
C MET A 12 22.37 6.76 -18.66
N GLN A 13 22.27 7.98 -19.20
CA GLN A 13 21.29 8.97 -18.76
C GLN A 13 19.85 8.46 -18.93
N ILE A 14 19.54 7.89 -20.10
CA ILE A 14 18.22 7.30 -20.37
C ILE A 14 17.94 6.15 -19.40
N GLY A 15 18.91 5.26 -19.19
CA GLY A 15 18.76 4.13 -18.26
C GLY A 15 18.49 4.58 -16.82
N ILE A 16 19.23 5.58 -16.32
CA ILE A 16 19.04 6.15 -14.99
C ILE A 16 17.66 6.81 -14.87
N GLN A 17 17.27 7.63 -15.85
CA GLN A 17 15.98 8.32 -15.83
C GLN A 17 14.81 7.32 -15.86
N GLN A 18 14.87 6.30 -16.71
CA GLN A 18 13.85 5.27 -16.79
C GLN A 18 13.79 4.44 -15.49
N GLY A 19 14.96 4.01 -14.97
CA GLY A 19 15.05 3.26 -13.73
C GLY A 19 14.47 4.03 -12.54
N MET A 20 14.82 5.31 -12.41
CA MET A 20 14.30 6.18 -11.36
C MET A 20 12.78 6.39 -11.48
N LYS A 21 12.28 6.66 -12.69
CA LYS A 21 10.84 6.85 -12.93
C LYS A 21 10.03 5.60 -12.56
N ILE A 22 10.47 4.43 -13.01
CA ILE A 22 9.83 3.15 -12.70
C ILE A 22 9.90 2.84 -11.19
N GLY A 23 11.06 3.10 -10.57
CA GLY A 23 11.27 2.88 -9.14
C GLY A 23 10.34 3.73 -8.28
N ILE A 24 10.25 5.02 -8.56
CA ILE A 24 9.37 5.96 -7.84
C ILE A 24 7.91 5.57 -8.03
N GLN A 25 7.48 5.29 -9.26
CA GLN A 25 6.10 4.91 -9.54
C GLN A 25 5.69 3.66 -8.76
N LYS A 26 6.47 2.58 -8.86
CA LYS A 26 6.19 1.32 -8.14
C LYS A 26 6.23 1.50 -6.63
N GLY A 27 7.15 2.33 -6.13
CA GLY A 27 7.25 2.64 -4.70
C GLY A 27 6.01 3.36 -4.19
N MET A 28 5.55 4.37 -4.93
CA MET A 28 4.39 5.17 -4.58
C MET A 28 3.08 4.36 -4.63
N GLU A 29 2.88 3.56 -5.68
CA GLU A 29 1.70 2.68 -5.80
C GLU A 29 1.61 1.71 -4.61
N LYS A 30 2.73 1.07 -4.25
CA LYS A 30 2.79 0.17 -3.08
C LYS A 30 2.51 0.90 -1.76
N ALA A 31 3.06 2.10 -1.59
CA ALA A 31 2.86 2.89 -0.38
C ALA A 31 1.39 3.33 -0.22
N ILE A 32 0.75 3.77 -1.31
CA ILE A 32 -0.65 4.15 -1.31
C ILE A 32 -1.55 2.96 -0.98
N GLU A 33 -1.35 1.82 -1.64
CA GLU A 33 -2.18 0.64 -1.39
C GLU A 33 -2.01 0.12 0.04
N LYS A 34 -0.77 0.08 0.54
CA LYS A 34 -0.51 -0.30 1.94
C LYS A 34 -1.18 0.67 2.92
N GLY A 35 -1.04 1.97 2.71
CA GLY A 35 -1.66 2.98 3.57
C GLY A 35 -3.19 2.92 3.55
N ARG A 36 -3.79 2.63 2.40
CA ARG A 36 -5.24 2.42 2.26
C ARG A 36 -5.70 1.21 3.07
N GLN A 37 -5.00 0.07 2.95
CA GLN A 37 -5.32 -1.15 3.69
C GLN A 37 -5.17 -0.94 5.21
N GLU A 38 -4.08 -0.33 5.65
CA GLU A 38 -3.84 -0.04 7.08
C GLU A 38 -4.92 0.90 7.65
N ALA A 39 -5.34 1.92 6.89
CA ALA A 39 -6.40 2.83 7.31
C ALA A 39 -7.77 2.12 7.46
N ILE A 40 -8.12 1.23 6.53
CA ILE A 40 -9.36 0.44 6.59
C ILE A 40 -9.34 -0.49 7.82
N GLN A 41 -8.24 -1.20 8.03
CA GLN A 41 -8.08 -2.09 9.19
C GLN A 41 -8.14 -1.31 10.51
N TYR A 42 -7.49 -0.15 10.58
CA TYR A 42 -7.53 0.72 11.75
C TYR A 42 -8.96 1.21 12.07
N ALA A 43 -9.72 1.60 11.05
CA ALA A 43 -11.11 1.98 11.21
C ALA A 43 -11.96 0.80 11.72
N ALA A 44 -11.79 -0.39 11.14
CA ALA A 44 -12.47 -1.61 11.59
C ALA A 44 -12.15 -1.95 13.06
N ILE A 45 -10.89 -1.86 13.47
CA ILE A 45 -10.47 -2.09 14.86
C ILE A 45 -11.13 -1.08 15.81
N LYS A 46 -11.19 0.19 15.43
CA LYS A 46 -11.89 1.22 16.23
C LYS A 46 -13.38 0.91 16.37
N MET A 47 -14.04 0.52 15.29
CA MET A 47 -15.46 0.14 15.30
C MET A 47 -15.72 -1.08 16.18
N LEU A 48 -14.84 -2.11 16.12
CA LEU A 48 -14.89 -3.26 17.01
C LEU A 48 -14.76 -2.86 18.49
N LYS A 49 -13.83 -1.96 18.82
CA LYS A 49 -13.66 -1.41 20.18
C LYS A 49 -14.89 -0.65 20.66
N MET A 50 -15.62 -0.02 19.75
CA MET A 50 -16.91 0.64 20.00
C MET A 50 -18.09 -0.35 20.06
N LYS A 51 -17.85 -1.66 20.00
CA LYS A 51 -18.85 -2.73 20.00
C LYS A 51 -19.85 -2.64 18.84
N MET A 52 -19.42 -2.06 17.71
CA MET A 52 -20.22 -2.11 16.48
C MET A 52 -20.31 -3.54 15.96
N GLY A 53 -21.45 -3.89 15.35
CA GLY A 53 -21.69 -5.22 14.82
C GLY A 53 -20.82 -5.55 13.61
N GLU A 54 -20.38 -6.80 13.49
CA GLU A 54 -19.51 -7.27 12.39
C GLU A 54 -20.14 -7.00 11.01
N GLN A 55 -21.47 -7.11 10.90
CA GLN A 55 -22.20 -6.83 9.65
C GLN A 55 -22.12 -5.35 9.24
N PHE A 56 -22.20 -4.43 10.20
CA PHE A 56 -22.07 -3.00 9.95
C PHE A 56 -20.64 -2.65 9.54
N ILE A 57 -19.65 -3.27 10.19
CA ILE A 57 -18.25 -3.05 9.86
C ILE A 57 -17.96 -3.54 8.44
N LEU A 58 -18.51 -4.69 8.03
CA LEU A 58 -18.42 -5.18 6.67
C LEU A 58 -18.98 -4.17 5.66
N GLU A 59 -20.17 -3.63 5.92
CA GLU A 59 -20.83 -2.67 5.02
C GLU A 59 -20.02 -1.37 4.85
N VAL A 60 -19.43 -0.87 5.94
CA VAL A 60 -18.69 0.40 5.91
C VAL A 60 -17.26 0.24 5.38
N THR A 61 -16.59 -0.85 5.74
CA THR A 61 -15.15 -1.04 5.46
C THR A 61 -14.89 -1.88 4.22
N GLY A 62 -15.88 -2.64 3.76
CA GLY A 62 -15.74 -3.61 2.67
C GLY A 62 -14.94 -4.86 3.07
N LEU A 63 -14.53 -4.99 4.33
CA LEU A 63 -13.85 -6.18 4.83
C LEU A 63 -14.84 -7.34 4.96
N SER A 64 -14.38 -8.54 4.62
CA SER A 64 -15.11 -9.77 4.88
C SER A 64 -15.28 -10.02 6.38
N LEU A 65 -16.29 -10.81 6.74
CA LEU A 65 -16.49 -11.22 8.13
C LEU A 65 -15.28 -11.99 8.69
N GLU A 66 -14.56 -12.73 7.84
CA GLU A 66 -13.34 -13.44 8.22
C GLU A 66 -12.22 -12.46 8.59
N GLU A 67 -11.97 -11.45 7.76
CA GLU A 67 -10.96 -10.41 8.05
C GLU A 67 -11.30 -9.65 9.34
N ILE A 68 -12.57 -9.29 9.53
CA ILE A 68 -13.04 -8.61 10.74
C ILE A 68 -12.80 -9.47 11.99
N ARG A 69 -13.07 -10.78 11.91
CA ARG A 69 -12.80 -11.71 13.01
C ARG A 69 -11.31 -11.84 13.29
N VAL A 70 -10.47 -11.96 12.25
CA VAL A 70 -9.01 -11.98 12.42
C VAL A 70 -8.52 -10.71 13.11
N LEU A 71 -9.02 -9.54 12.71
CA LEU A 71 -8.69 -8.26 13.35
C LEU A 71 -9.16 -8.21 14.81
N LYS A 72 -10.35 -8.76 15.11
CA LYS A 72 -10.89 -8.87 16.46
C LYS A 72 -9.97 -9.70 17.35
N TYR A 73 -9.54 -10.89 16.91
CA TYR A 73 -8.60 -11.73 17.67
C TYR A 73 -7.24 -11.03 17.87
N ARG A 74 -6.66 -10.46 16.82
CA ARG A 74 -5.39 -9.72 16.90
C ARG A 74 -5.45 -8.51 17.84
N SER A 75 -6.62 -7.88 17.97
CA SER A 75 -6.83 -6.72 18.86
C SER A 75 -6.99 -7.08 20.33
N VAL A 76 -7.19 -8.37 20.67
CA VAL A 76 -7.30 -8.87 22.06
C VAL A 76 -5.94 -9.29 22.63
N GLU A 77 -4.92 -9.47 21.77
CA GLU A 77 -3.55 -9.84 22.16
C GLU A 77 -2.61 -8.63 22.42
N ILE A 78 -3.12 -7.40 22.34
CA ILE A 78 -2.40 -6.14 22.65
C ILE A 78 -3.09 -5.41 23.79
#